data_AF-A0A2V7Y818-F1
#
_entry.id   AF-A0A2V7Y818-F1
#
_cell.length_a   1.000
_cell.length_b   1.000
_cell.length_c   1.000
_cell.angle_alpha   90.00
_cell.angle_beta   90.00
_cell.angle_gamma   90.00
#
_symmetry.space_group_name_H-M   'P 1'
#
loop_
_entity.id
_entity.type
_entity.pdbx_description
1 polymer ?
#
loop_
_entity_poly.entity_id
_entity_poly.type
_entity_poly.pdbx_seq_one_letter_code
_entity_poly.pdbx_strand_id
1 'polypeptide(L)'
;MSGGLRRLALAAALLPLLAASGRADDLTLADGVVVKFGAQGELVVRDGLVVQGQATFTSINDDARGGAVRSTPGAPLAGDWIGLRLERSSPASVTRLGGLQLLFGGRGGPAFTLRSTQIALGGFSVSRSAGVGLAATSGATSPLSELVLSQNAVGFQAEAGAAVALQSSVIIDNTSFGAVNLDPGRAIAARGLWWGHPSGPLDTSDDRAQGGLFNPGGLGNPVSDGILYDPAGQSVPLFGLALQTADSVTSERTVTFTLRAPTAVGVRLSEDPTFAGVGFQPLTPTGTLTLSAGDALKTVYAQFQAATGNTAVVSTQVRLDTAGPSLTVQSPAPGVILTRPIVAVADASDAAGVNRVEFLVDDHLLATDTTNTYSFGWDIRTAGDGPHVFSVVAVDNVGHQTRQDVSVTVAAAPPAAPVVSSPATGTLTAITSLSVVGTADPAVTVSVYVNGALAGRVVPAANGAWTLPGVSLTEGANSISGLAADSVGSSPLSPAVLVTLDTGAPPPPTFLTSTNLPDGAKRFQWLLSQASDVAGYNLYRSTSFFTARSQATRVQSAITTLATVDTPPADGSFFYAV
;
A
#
# COMPACT_ATOMS: atom_id res chain seq x y z
N MET A 1 8.98 26.54 -11.65
CA MET A 1 10.40 26.93 -11.49
C MET A 1 11.09 25.82 -10.71
N SER A 2 11.47 24.73 -11.37
CA SER A 2 12.82 24.49 -11.92
C SER A 2 13.93 24.60 -10.86
N GLY A 3 14.39 23.45 -10.38
CA GLY A 3 15.53 23.35 -9.47
C GLY A 3 15.93 21.89 -9.30
N GLY A 4 16.38 21.25 -10.39
CA GLY A 4 16.87 19.88 -10.39
C GLY A 4 18.06 19.70 -9.44
N LEU A 5 17.95 18.72 -8.53
CA LEU A 5 19.03 18.30 -7.65
C LEU A 5 20.12 17.62 -8.48
N ARG A 6 21.25 18.31 -8.62
CA ARG A 6 22.48 17.78 -9.19
C ARG A 6 23.08 16.73 -8.23
N ARG A 7 23.57 15.65 -8.82
CA ARG A 7 24.34 14.55 -8.21
C ARG A 7 25.43 15.11 -7.28
N LEU A 8 25.33 14.82 -5.99
CA LEU A 8 26.36 15.14 -4.99
C LEU A 8 27.18 13.87 -4.73
N ALA A 9 28.47 13.90 -5.08
CA ALA A 9 29.43 12.89 -4.66
C ALA A 9 29.74 13.11 -3.17
N LEU A 10 29.39 12.13 -2.32
CA LEU A 10 29.63 12.20 -0.89
C LEU A 10 31.02 11.63 -0.56
N ALA A 11 31.97 12.51 -0.24
CA ALA A 11 33.23 12.13 0.38
C ALA A 11 32.97 11.82 1.87
N ALA A 12 33.19 10.59 2.30
CA ALA A 12 32.95 10.16 3.67
C ALA A 12 33.97 10.80 4.63
N ALA A 13 33.54 11.83 5.35
CA ALA A 13 34.01 12.15 6.70
C ALA A 13 32.85 11.87 7.66
N LEU A 14 33.10 11.07 8.69
CA LEU A 14 32.13 10.55 9.67
C LEU A 14 31.07 11.58 10.12
N LEU A 15 29.78 11.26 9.89
CA LEU A 15 28.61 11.59 10.72
C LEU A 15 27.43 10.68 10.30
N PRO A 16 26.50 10.31 11.22
CA PRO A 16 25.56 9.23 11.01
C PRO A 16 24.43 9.69 10.07
N LEU A 17 24.19 8.94 9.00
CA LEU A 17 23.01 9.12 8.16
C LEU A 17 21.94 8.10 8.58
N LEU A 18 20.70 8.57 8.64
CA LEU A 18 19.51 7.94 9.21
C LEU A 18 19.38 6.43 8.91
N ALA A 19 19.34 5.65 9.99
CA ALA A 19 18.77 4.30 10.00
C ALA A 19 17.24 4.40 9.89
N ALA A 20 16.67 3.74 8.88
CA ALA A 20 15.27 3.35 8.93
C ALA A 20 15.16 2.19 9.94
N SER A 21 14.20 2.30 10.85
CA SER A 21 14.04 1.48 12.04
C SER A 21 13.99 -0.04 11.80
N GLY A 22 14.88 -0.80 12.45
CA GLY A 22 14.63 -2.21 12.81
C GLY A 22 15.85 -3.13 12.86
N ARG A 23 16.45 -3.30 14.06
CA ARG A 23 17.51 -4.27 14.43
C ARG A 23 18.81 -4.20 13.59
N ALA A 24 19.85 -3.64 14.23
CA ALA A 24 21.27 -3.66 13.88
C ALA A 24 21.68 -4.61 12.74
N ASP A 25 22.17 -4.14 11.60
CA ASP A 25 21.62 -3.17 10.63
C ASP A 25 22.40 -3.54 9.35
N ASP A 26 21.85 -4.42 8.51
CA ASP A 26 22.53 -4.90 7.30
C ASP A 26 22.86 -3.74 6.35
N LEU A 27 24.06 -3.72 5.76
CA LEU A 27 24.41 -2.70 4.77
C LEU A 27 23.75 -3.03 3.43
N THR A 28 22.72 -2.29 3.07
CA THR A 28 22.05 -2.43 1.76
C THR A 28 22.48 -1.30 0.81
N LEU A 29 22.99 -1.69 -0.36
CA LEU A 29 23.37 -0.79 -1.44
C LEU A 29 22.31 -0.83 -2.54
N ALA A 30 21.70 0.33 -2.80
CA ALA A 30 20.81 0.52 -3.93
C ALA A 30 21.57 0.37 -5.26
N ASP A 31 20.81 0.17 -6.34
CA ASP A 31 21.36 0.13 -7.70
C ASP A 31 22.06 1.45 -8.07
N GLY A 32 23.18 1.35 -8.78
CA GLY A 32 24.02 2.46 -9.21
C GLY A 32 24.91 3.09 -8.13
N VAL A 33 24.90 2.60 -6.88
CA VAL A 33 25.69 3.19 -5.79
C VAL A 33 27.20 3.03 -6.03
N VAL A 34 27.95 4.13 -5.88
CA VAL A 34 29.42 4.15 -5.94
C VAL A 34 29.97 4.58 -4.58
N VAL A 35 30.80 3.73 -3.97
CA VAL A 35 31.51 4.01 -2.71
C VAL A 35 33.00 4.16 -3.01
N LYS A 36 33.59 5.24 -2.51
CA LYS A 36 34.99 5.60 -2.76
C LYS A 36 35.84 5.53 -1.49
N PHE A 37 37.00 4.89 -1.59
CA PHE A 37 37.92 4.65 -0.48
C PHE A 37 39.26 5.37 -0.67
N GLY A 38 39.81 5.92 0.41
CA GLY A 38 41.18 6.43 0.44
C GLY A 38 42.20 5.33 0.75
N ALA A 39 43.48 5.71 0.84
CA ALA A 39 44.61 4.79 1.08
C ALA A 39 44.42 3.80 2.23
N GLN A 40 43.85 4.25 3.35
CA GLN A 40 43.62 3.42 4.54
C GLN A 40 42.20 2.86 4.62
N GLY A 41 41.41 3.00 3.55
CA GLY A 41 40.03 2.55 3.52
C GLY A 41 39.95 1.04 3.41
N GLU A 42 39.27 0.42 4.37
CA GLU A 42 38.88 -0.98 4.37
C GLU A 42 37.39 -1.05 4.75
N LEU A 43 36.61 -1.89 4.08
CA LEU A 43 35.27 -2.25 4.55
C LEU A 43 35.31 -3.66 5.15
N VAL A 44 34.95 -3.77 6.43
CA VAL A 44 34.87 -5.06 7.13
C VAL A 44 33.42 -5.39 7.41
N VAL A 45 32.92 -6.44 6.77
CA VAL A 45 31.53 -6.90 6.90
C VAL A 45 31.49 -8.08 7.88
N ARG A 46 30.88 -7.83 9.04
CA ARG A 46 30.63 -8.84 10.07
C ARG A 46 29.20 -9.36 10.09
N ASP A 47 28.25 -8.57 9.58
CA ASP A 47 26.83 -8.92 9.46
C ASP A 47 26.48 -9.07 7.96
N GLY A 48 25.36 -8.52 7.49
CA GLY A 48 24.94 -8.58 6.08
C GLY A 48 25.49 -7.45 5.19
N LEU A 49 25.81 -7.79 3.94
CA LEU A 49 25.99 -6.84 2.83
C LEU A 49 25.09 -7.25 1.67
N VAL A 50 24.16 -6.38 1.28
CA VAL A 50 23.17 -6.61 0.23
C VAL A 50 23.38 -5.62 -0.91
N VAL A 51 23.49 -6.10 -2.14
CA VAL A 51 23.48 -5.28 -3.35
C VAL A 51 22.16 -5.53 -4.10
N GLN A 52 21.39 -4.46 -4.34
CA GLN A 52 20.07 -4.55 -5.00
C GLN A 52 20.15 -4.52 -6.54
N GLY A 53 21.31 -4.20 -7.11
CA GLY A 53 21.54 -4.10 -8.55
C GLY A 53 23.04 -4.07 -8.88
N GLN A 54 23.53 -2.96 -9.40
CA GLN A 54 24.96 -2.67 -9.54
C GLN A 54 25.44 -1.77 -8.41
N ALA A 55 26.56 -2.13 -7.80
CA ALA A 55 27.27 -1.24 -6.89
C ALA A 55 28.77 -1.32 -7.17
N THR A 56 29.47 -0.21 -6.95
CA THR A 56 30.91 -0.13 -7.19
C THR A 56 31.66 0.36 -5.97
N PHE A 57 32.66 -0.41 -5.55
CA PHE A 57 33.68 0.00 -4.57
C PHE A 57 34.97 0.32 -5.30
N THR A 58 35.45 1.55 -5.18
CA THR A 58 36.60 2.03 -5.95
C THR A 58 37.47 3.02 -5.17
N SER A 59 38.59 3.41 -5.77
CA SER A 59 39.48 4.44 -5.26
C SER A 59 38.80 5.82 -5.24
N ILE A 60 39.15 6.62 -4.25
CA ILE A 60 38.84 8.05 -4.21
C ILE A 60 39.41 8.82 -5.42
N ASN A 61 40.40 8.26 -6.11
CA ASN A 61 40.99 8.81 -7.32
C ASN A 61 40.28 8.37 -8.61
N ASP A 62 39.25 7.52 -8.55
CA ASP A 62 38.54 7.02 -9.74
C ASP A 62 37.48 8.02 -10.23
N ASP A 63 37.88 9.06 -10.94
CA ASP A 63 36.97 10.10 -11.41
C ASP A 63 35.96 9.60 -12.46
N ALA A 64 36.27 8.50 -13.16
CA ALA A 64 35.38 7.89 -14.15
C ALA A 64 34.11 7.31 -13.53
N ARG A 65 34.11 6.99 -12.23
CA ARG A 65 32.97 6.43 -11.51
C ARG A 65 32.58 7.32 -10.35
N GLY A 66 31.33 7.77 -10.32
CA GLY A 66 30.85 8.67 -9.26
C GLY A 66 31.41 10.11 -9.32
N GLY A 67 32.19 10.46 -10.35
CA GLY A 67 32.73 11.81 -10.56
C GLY A 67 33.90 12.18 -9.65
N ALA A 68 34.53 13.33 -9.94
CA ALA A 68 35.64 13.83 -9.13
C ALA A 68 35.17 14.23 -7.72
N VAL A 69 35.91 13.80 -6.71
CA VAL A 69 35.69 14.14 -5.28
C VAL A 69 36.74 15.11 -4.74
N ARG A 70 37.69 15.49 -5.59
CA ARG A 70 38.74 16.48 -5.32
C ARG A 70 38.76 17.53 -6.43
N SER A 71 39.35 18.69 -6.15
CA SER A 71 39.47 19.78 -7.13
C SER A 71 40.46 19.47 -8.27
N THR A 72 41.44 18.60 -8.02
CA THR A 72 42.36 18.09 -9.02
C THR A 72 41.89 16.74 -9.53
N PRO A 73 41.89 16.50 -10.87
CA PRO A 73 41.57 15.20 -11.42
C PRO A 73 42.44 14.09 -10.82
N GLY A 74 41.78 13.03 -10.36
CA GLY A 74 42.42 11.80 -9.91
C GLY A 74 42.55 10.78 -11.04
N ALA A 75 43.58 9.96 -10.97
CA ALA A 75 43.68 8.73 -11.76
C ALA A 75 43.88 7.56 -10.79
N PRO A 76 43.03 6.53 -10.81
CA PRO A 76 43.11 5.45 -9.85
C PRO A 76 44.26 4.49 -10.18
N LEU A 77 44.93 4.00 -9.14
CA LEU A 77 46.00 2.99 -9.24
C LEU A 77 45.63 1.75 -8.43
N ALA A 78 46.10 0.59 -8.88
CA ALA A 78 45.98 -0.66 -8.13
C ALA A 78 46.60 -0.49 -6.72
N GLY A 79 45.87 -0.89 -5.66
CA GLY A 79 46.31 -0.71 -4.27
C GLY A 79 46.08 0.71 -3.71
N ASP A 80 45.18 1.47 -4.33
CA ASP A 80 44.79 2.80 -3.84
C ASP A 80 44.02 2.75 -2.51
N TRP A 81 43.47 1.60 -2.14
CA TRP A 81 42.80 1.35 -0.86
C TRP A 81 42.99 -0.12 -0.43
N ILE A 82 42.67 -0.45 0.82
CA ILE A 82 42.97 -1.77 1.41
C ILE A 82 42.13 -2.86 0.74
N GLY A 83 40.81 -2.81 0.89
CA GLY A 83 39.93 -3.81 0.31
C GLY A 83 38.63 -4.04 1.09
N LEU A 84 37.90 -5.05 0.67
CA LEU A 84 36.73 -5.59 1.35
C LEU A 84 37.12 -6.86 2.11
N ARG A 85 36.65 -7.01 3.35
CA ARG A 85 36.80 -8.24 4.12
C ARG A 85 35.45 -8.71 4.64
N LEU A 86 35.07 -9.94 4.30
CA LEU A 86 33.94 -10.64 4.90
C LEU A 86 34.45 -11.61 5.97
N GLU A 87 33.84 -11.56 7.15
CA GLU A 87 34.20 -12.35 8.33
C GLU A 87 33.20 -13.50 8.58
N ARG A 88 33.59 -14.50 9.38
CA ARG A 88 32.77 -15.69 9.68
C ARG A 88 31.36 -15.38 10.20
N SER A 89 31.19 -14.23 10.86
CA SER A 89 29.93 -13.84 11.49
C SER A 89 28.87 -13.40 10.47
N SER A 90 29.24 -13.20 9.20
CA SER A 90 28.32 -12.78 8.15
C SER A 90 27.26 -13.86 7.87
N PRO A 91 25.96 -13.56 8.00
CA PRO A 91 24.89 -14.56 7.86
C PRO A 91 24.57 -14.86 6.39
N ALA A 92 24.47 -16.16 6.06
CA ALA A 92 24.20 -16.65 4.71
C ALA A 92 22.86 -16.15 4.12
N SER A 93 21.84 -15.94 4.95
CA SER A 93 20.50 -15.53 4.52
C SER A 93 20.43 -14.07 4.05
N VAL A 94 21.46 -13.27 4.36
CA VAL A 94 21.46 -11.84 4.15
C VAL A 94 22.48 -11.43 3.09
N THR A 95 23.72 -11.93 3.17
CA THR A 95 24.78 -11.45 2.29
C THR A 95 24.53 -11.81 0.83
N ARG A 96 24.37 -10.78 -0.01
CA ARG A 96 24.10 -10.89 -1.45
C ARG A 96 24.98 -9.89 -2.19
N LEU A 97 26.01 -10.40 -2.87
CA LEU A 97 27.00 -9.58 -3.55
C LEU A 97 26.80 -9.51 -5.07
N GLY A 98 25.76 -10.16 -5.59
CA GLY A 98 25.46 -10.15 -7.01
C GLY A 98 25.41 -8.73 -7.56
N GLY A 99 26.26 -8.44 -8.53
CA GLY A 99 26.37 -7.11 -9.10
C GLY A 99 27.45 -6.19 -8.54
N LEU A 100 28.13 -6.57 -7.46
CA LEU A 100 29.20 -5.78 -6.88
C LEU A 100 30.45 -5.74 -7.78
N GLN A 101 31.06 -4.56 -7.91
CA GLN A 101 32.32 -4.35 -8.60
C GLN A 101 33.35 -3.78 -7.62
N LEU A 102 34.48 -4.48 -7.44
CA LEU A 102 35.61 -4.00 -6.66
C LEU A 102 36.74 -3.62 -7.60
N LEU A 103 37.27 -2.41 -7.43
CA LEU A 103 38.26 -1.84 -8.31
C LEU A 103 39.39 -1.21 -7.52
N PHE A 104 40.63 -1.38 -8.00
CA PHE A 104 41.79 -0.64 -7.50
C PHE A 104 42.13 -0.86 -6.02
N GLY A 105 41.64 -1.94 -5.41
CA GLY A 105 41.94 -2.32 -4.02
C GLY A 105 43.26 -3.07 -3.89
N GLY A 106 43.51 -3.65 -2.72
CA GLY A 106 44.64 -4.56 -2.47
C GLY A 106 45.88 -3.90 -1.87
N ARG A 107 45.73 -2.77 -1.15
CA ARG A 107 46.85 -2.17 -0.43
C ARG A 107 47.28 -3.06 0.73
N GLY A 108 48.49 -3.62 0.64
CA GLY A 108 49.08 -4.40 1.73
C GLY A 108 48.39 -5.74 1.98
N GLY A 109 47.57 -6.22 1.05
CA GLY A 109 46.83 -7.48 1.15
C GLY A 109 45.89 -7.71 -0.03
N PRO A 110 45.02 -8.73 0.02
CA PRO A 110 44.02 -8.99 -1.02
C PRO A 110 42.96 -7.90 -1.09
N ALA A 111 42.50 -7.56 -2.30
CA ALA A 111 41.43 -6.58 -2.48
C ALA A 111 40.07 -7.06 -1.97
N PHE A 112 39.82 -8.36 -2.00
CA PHE A 112 38.69 -9.00 -1.33
C PHE A 112 39.18 -10.20 -0.52
N THR A 113 38.97 -10.18 0.79
CA THR A 113 39.27 -11.29 1.70
C THR A 113 37.99 -11.97 2.20
N LEU A 114 37.93 -13.29 2.07
CA LEU A 114 36.95 -14.19 2.69
C LEU A 114 37.62 -14.90 3.86
N ARG A 115 37.38 -14.41 5.08
CA ARG A 115 38.05 -14.91 6.28
C ARG A 115 37.14 -15.81 7.10
N SER A 116 37.47 -17.10 7.13
CA SER A 116 36.70 -18.12 7.85
C SER A 116 35.21 -18.17 7.45
N THR A 117 34.87 -17.77 6.22
CA THR A 117 33.48 -17.68 5.76
C THR A 117 32.96 -19.02 5.24
N GLN A 118 31.66 -19.27 5.44
CA GLN A 118 30.96 -20.48 4.99
C GLN A 118 29.63 -20.14 4.30
N ILE A 119 29.66 -19.14 3.42
CA ILE A 119 28.49 -18.60 2.74
C ILE A 119 28.67 -18.73 1.23
N ALA A 120 27.61 -19.10 0.50
CA ALA A 120 27.66 -19.12 -0.95
C ALA A 120 27.67 -17.67 -1.48
N LEU A 121 28.62 -17.34 -2.35
CA LEU A 121 28.77 -16.01 -2.90
C LEU A 121 28.94 -16.06 -4.41
N GLY A 122 28.41 -15.06 -5.11
CA GLY A 122 28.61 -14.96 -6.54
C GLY A 122 28.09 -13.70 -7.19
N GLY A 123 28.31 -13.61 -8.51
CA GLY A 123 27.79 -12.54 -9.36
C GLY A 123 28.56 -11.22 -9.28
N PHE A 124 29.73 -11.20 -8.64
CA PHE A 124 30.56 -10.00 -8.42
C PHE A 124 31.87 -10.04 -9.21
N SER A 125 32.52 -8.88 -9.29
CA SER A 125 33.82 -8.73 -9.96
C SER A 125 34.85 -8.08 -9.08
N VAL A 126 36.11 -8.50 -9.24
CA VAL A 126 37.28 -7.86 -8.63
C VAL A 126 38.31 -7.64 -9.73
N SER A 127 38.66 -6.39 -9.97
CA SER A 127 39.62 -6.08 -11.03
C SER A 127 40.52 -4.89 -10.77
N ARG A 128 41.65 -4.85 -11.49
CA ARG A 128 42.66 -3.78 -11.39
C ARG A 128 43.21 -3.61 -9.97
N SER A 129 43.23 -4.69 -9.19
CA SER A 129 43.70 -4.67 -7.81
C SER A 129 45.19 -4.97 -7.71
N ALA A 130 45.84 -4.45 -6.67
CA ALA A 130 47.22 -4.81 -6.36
C ALA A 130 47.27 -6.21 -5.73
N GLY A 131 48.25 -7.01 -6.15
CA GLY A 131 48.43 -8.36 -5.60
C GLY A 131 47.25 -9.28 -5.91
N VAL A 132 46.63 -9.81 -4.86
CA VAL A 132 45.55 -10.79 -4.96
C VAL A 132 44.20 -10.08 -5.10
N GLY A 133 43.41 -10.46 -6.11
CA GLY A 133 42.03 -10.01 -6.28
C GLY A 133 41.14 -10.55 -5.16
N LEU A 134 40.93 -11.87 -5.12
CA LEU A 134 40.12 -12.54 -4.10
C LEU A 134 40.95 -13.57 -3.34
N ALA A 135 40.94 -13.51 -2.01
CA ALA A 135 41.62 -14.47 -1.15
C ALA A 135 40.65 -15.20 -0.20
N ALA A 136 40.75 -16.52 -0.14
CA ALA A 136 40.11 -17.36 0.88
C ALA A 136 41.14 -17.70 1.97
N THR A 137 40.87 -17.26 3.20
CA THR A 137 41.83 -17.32 4.32
C THR A 137 41.22 -17.95 5.56
N SER A 138 42.09 -18.38 6.49
CA SER A 138 41.68 -18.86 7.82
C SER A 138 40.58 -19.95 7.78
N GLY A 139 40.69 -20.90 6.85
CA GLY A 139 39.76 -22.04 6.76
C GLY A 139 38.41 -21.75 6.11
N ALA A 140 38.31 -20.72 5.26
CA ALA A 140 37.07 -20.44 4.51
C ALA A 140 36.64 -21.63 3.63
N THR A 141 35.34 -21.92 3.61
CA THR A 141 34.72 -23.02 2.84
C THR A 141 33.57 -22.54 1.96
N SER A 142 33.58 -21.27 1.57
CA SER A 142 32.53 -20.63 0.78
C SER A 142 32.49 -21.16 -0.65
N PRO A 143 31.35 -21.69 -1.15
CA PRO A 143 31.15 -21.92 -2.57
C PRO A 143 31.12 -20.58 -3.32
N LEU A 144 31.82 -20.51 -4.44
CA LEU A 144 31.98 -19.28 -5.22
C LEU A 144 31.55 -19.50 -6.66
N SER A 145 30.64 -18.66 -7.17
CA SER A 145 30.16 -18.77 -8.54
C SER A 145 30.01 -17.42 -9.25
N GLU A 146 29.96 -17.42 -10.58
CA GLU A 146 29.63 -16.21 -11.36
C GLU A 146 30.58 -15.03 -11.06
N LEU A 147 31.86 -15.32 -10.87
CA LEU A 147 32.87 -14.32 -10.57
C LEU A 147 33.53 -13.79 -11.85
N VAL A 148 33.91 -12.52 -11.85
CA VAL A 148 34.86 -11.97 -12.83
C VAL A 148 36.10 -11.46 -12.11
N LEU A 149 37.20 -12.20 -12.17
CA LEU A 149 38.47 -11.86 -11.55
C LEU A 149 39.47 -11.51 -12.66
N SER A 150 39.73 -10.21 -12.87
CA SER A 150 40.53 -9.78 -14.01
C SER A 150 41.49 -8.64 -13.72
N GLN A 151 42.60 -8.57 -14.46
CA GLN A 151 43.56 -7.47 -14.34
C GLN A 151 44.11 -7.29 -12.91
N ASN A 152 44.23 -8.38 -12.15
CA ASN A 152 44.93 -8.41 -10.86
C ASN A 152 46.33 -9.04 -11.06
N ALA A 153 47.18 -9.08 -10.03
CA ALA A 153 48.40 -9.89 -10.14
C ALA A 153 48.05 -11.38 -10.03
N VAL A 154 47.30 -11.73 -8.99
CA VAL A 154 46.70 -13.05 -8.79
C VAL A 154 45.18 -12.89 -8.77
N GLY A 155 44.45 -13.63 -9.61
CA GLY A 155 42.99 -13.55 -9.64
C GLY A 155 42.37 -14.06 -8.33
N PHE A 156 42.64 -15.31 -8.00
CA PHE A 156 42.17 -15.99 -6.80
C PHE A 156 43.32 -16.65 -6.03
N GLN A 157 43.29 -16.60 -4.70
CA GLN A 157 44.23 -17.31 -3.83
C GLN A 157 43.51 -18.03 -2.69
N ALA A 158 43.91 -19.25 -2.37
CA ALA A 158 43.51 -19.93 -1.15
C ALA A 158 44.73 -20.21 -0.25
N GLU A 159 44.60 -19.90 1.04
CA GLU A 159 45.58 -20.25 2.06
C GLU A 159 45.40 -21.68 2.59
N ALA A 160 46.39 -22.16 3.34
CA ALA A 160 46.31 -23.46 4.00
C ALA A 160 45.06 -23.60 4.87
N GLY A 161 44.39 -24.74 4.71
CA GLY A 161 43.14 -25.05 5.40
C GLY A 161 41.86 -24.48 4.76
N ALA A 162 41.94 -23.56 3.79
CA ALA A 162 40.77 -23.13 3.02
C ALA A 162 40.32 -24.25 2.06
N ALA A 163 39.01 -24.43 1.92
CA ALA A 163 38.40 -25.45 1.07
C ALA A 163 37.22 -24.86 0.30
N VAL A 164 37.52 -23.95 -0.63
CA VAL A 164 36.51 -23.32 -1.49
C VAL A 164 36.40 -24.03 -2.83
N ALA A 165 35.27 -23.84 -3.51
CA ALA A 165 35.06 -24.31 -4.87
C ALA A 165 34.68 -23.11 -5.76
N LEU A 166 35.26 -23.05 -6.95
CA LEU A 166 34.97 -22.04 -7.97
C LEU A 166 34.11 -22.68 -9.07
N GLN A 167 33.04 -22.00 -9.44
CA GLN A 167 32.08 -22.46 -10.45
C GLN A 167 31.70 -21.36 -11.43
N SER A 168 31.47 -21.69 -12.71
CA SER A 168 30.83 -20.78 -13.70
C SER A 168 31.40 -19.36 -13.68
N SER A 169 32.74 -19.22 -13.67
CA SER A 169 33.44 -17.95 -13.41
C SER A 169 34.45 -17.63 -14.52
N VAL A 170 34.85 -16.36 -14.59
CA VAL A 170 35.81 -15.83 -15.55
C VAL A 170 37.04 -15.32 -14.82
N ILE A 171 38.20 -15.89 -15.11
CA ILE A 171 39.49 -15.50 -14.56
C ILE A 171 40.44 -15.20 -15.73
N ILE A 172 40.67 -13.92 -16.00
CA ILE A 172 41.35 -13.48 -17.23
C ILE A 172 42.28 -12.29 -16.98
N ASP A 173 43.29 -12.12 -17.83
CA ASP A 173 44.18 -10.95 -17.83
C ASP A 173 44.88 -10.66 -16.48
N ASN A 174 45.00 -11.66 -15.60
CA ASN A 174 45.79 -11.53 -14.39
C ASN A 174 47.29 -11.70 -14.72
N THR A 175 48.17 -10.90 -14.13
CA THR A 175 49.56 -10.79 -14.62
C THR A 175 50.50 -11.90 -14.14
N SER A 176 50.15 -12.63 -13.08
CA SER A 176 50.97 -13.70 -12.52
C SER A 176 50.25 -15.05 -12.56
N PHE A 177 49.12 -15.16 -11.86
CA PHE A 177 48.32 -16.39 -11.82
C PHE A 177 46.83 -16.05 -11.89
N GLY A 178 46.05 -16.89 -12.56
CA GLY A 178 44.60 -16.90 -12.43
C GLY A 178 44.17 -17.39 -11.06
N ALA A 179 44.69 -18.53 -10.62
CA ALA A 179 44.38 -19.13 -9.32
C ALA A 179 45.63 -19.73 -8.66
N VAL A 180 45.78 -19.50 -7.36
CA VAL A 180 46.88 -20.03 -6.53
C VAL A 180 46.30 -20.80 -5.34
N ASN A 181 46.78 -22.01 -5.14
CA ASN A 181 46.56 -22.83 -3.95
C ASN A 181 47.86 -22.91 -3.14
N LEU A 182 47.87 -22.34 -1.94
CA LEU A 182 49.04 -22.38 -1.06
C LEU A 182 49.13 -23.68 -0.25
N ASP A 183 48.15 -24.58 -0.35
CA ASP A 183 48.12 -25.91 0.27
C ASP A 183 47.73 -26.98 -0.77
N PRO A 184 48.63 -27.32 -1.70
CA PRO A 184 48.34 -28.22 -2.82
C PRO A 184 47.97 -29.66 -2.38
N GLY A 185 48.23 -30.03 -1.11
CA GLY A 185 47.75 -31.29 -0.54
C GLY A 185 46.22 -31.37 -0.44
N ARG A 186 45.53 -30.23 -0.52
CA ARG A 186 44.06 -30.14 -0.56
C ARG A 186 43.65 -29.43 -1.83
N ALA A 187 43.23 -30.21 -2.82
CA ALA A 187 42.90 -29.69 -4.12
C ALA A 187 41.64 -28.79 -4.10
N ILE A 188 41.62 -27.77 -4.96
CA ILE A 188 40.52 -26.80 -5.11
C ILE A 188 39.77 -27.14 -6.39
N ALA A 189 38.46 -27.38 -6.27
CA ALA A 189 37.62 -27.62 -7.43
C ALA A 189 37.34 -26.28 -8.16
N ALA A 190 37.73 -26.19 -9.43
CA ALA A 190 37.60 -25.00 -10.26
C ALA A 190 36.92 -25.36 -11.60
N ARG A 191 35.59 -25.56 -11.57
CA ARG A 191 34.79 -26.15 -12.66
C ARG A 191 33.95 -25.12 -13.41
N GLY A 192 33.81 -25.24 -14.72
CA GLY A 192 33.08 -24.30 -15.59
C GLY A 192 33.73 -22.92 -15.67
N LEU A 193 35.06 -22.86 -15.52
CA LEU A 193 35.82 -21.61 -15.54
C LEU A 193 36.35 -21.29 -16.95
N TRP A 194 36.30 -20.00 -17.29
CA TRP A 194 37.02 -19.46 -18.43
C TRP A 194 38.32 -18.81 -17.98
N TRP A 195 39.43 -19.33 -18.48
CA TRP A 195 40.79 -18.89 -18.12
C TRP A 195 41.39 -17.87 -19.09
N GLY A 196 40.60 -17.36 -20.04
CA GLY A 196 41.06 -16.36 -21.02
C GLY A 196 41.36 -16.92 -22.41
N HIS A 197 41.45 -18.24 -22.55
CA HIS A 197 41.73 -18.89 -23.83
C HIS A 197 41.07 -20.28 -23.94
N PRO A 198 40.62 -20.72 -25.14
CA PRO A 198 39.99 -22.04 -25.31
C PRO A 198 40.87 -23.22 -24.91
N SER A 199 42.19 -23.07 -24.92
CA SER A 199 43.13 -24.12 -24.49
C SER A 199 43.13 -24.40 -22.98
N GLY A 200 42.39 -23.61 -22.18
CA GLY A 200 42.49 -23.66 -20.73
C GLY A 200 43.72 -22.92 -20.17
N PRO A 201 43.94 -23.01 -18.83
CA PRO A 201 45.01 -22.30 -18.15
C PRO A 201 46.37 -22.92 -18.48
N LEU A 202 47.44 -22.12 -18.40
CA LEU A 202 48.80 -22.65 -18.37
C LEU A 202 49.01 -23.40 -17.06
N ASP A 203 49.36 -24.69 -17.16
CA ASP A 203 49.65 -25.53 -15.99
C ASP A 203 50.87 -26.40 -16.25
N THR A 204 51.96 -26.07 -15.55
CA THR A 204 53.21 -26.83 -15.61
C THR A 204 53.33 -27.86 -14.50
N SER A 205 52.36 -27.93 -13.59
CA SER A 205 52.32 -28.89 -12.50
C SER A 205 51.68 -30.20 -12.95
N ASP A 206 52.34 -31.33 -12.72
CA ASP A 206 51.77 -32.64 -13.04
C ASP A 206 51.00 -33.17 -11.82
N ASP A 207 49.76 -32.74 -11.67
CA ASP A 207 48.85 -33.10 -10.58
C ASP A 207 47.82 -34.18 -10.97
N ARG A 208 48.11 -34.95 -12.04
CA ARG A 208 47.23 -36.02 -12.54
C ARG A 208 46.92 -37.08 -11.49
N ALA A 209 47.85 -37.33 -10.56
CA ALA A 209 47.66 -38.27 -9.46
C ALA A 209 46.59 -37.83 -8.44
N GLN A 210 46.31 -36.52 -8.37
CA GLN A 210 45.32 -35.89 -7.51
C GLN A 210 43.99 -35.62 -8.25
N GLY A 211 43.86 -36.10 -9.49
CA GLY A 211 42.70 -35.87 -10.34
C GLY A 211 42.70 -34.53 -11.09
N GLY A 212 43.85 -33.85 -11.13
CA GLY A 212 44.06 -32.63 -11.91
C GLY A 212 44.51 -32.90 -13.34
N LEU A 213 44.82 -31.82 -14.06
CA LEU A 213 45.19 -31.86 -15.47
C LEU A 213 46.57 -31.24 -15.65
N PHE A 214 47.41 -31.84 -16.48
CA PHE A 214 48.70 -31.26 -16.88
C PHE A 214 48.56 -30.56 -18.23
N ASN A 215 48.78 -29.23 -18.28
CA ASN A 215 48.56 -28.42 -19.49
C ASN A 215 49.67 -27.37 -19.74
N PRO A 216 50.91 -27.80 -20.04
CA PRO A 216 52.04 -26.88 -20.25
C PRO A 216 51.90 -26.04 -21.53
N GLY A 217 50.97 -26.39 -22.43
CA GLY A 217 50.66 -25.64 -23.65
C GLY A 217 49.47 -24.69 -23.52
N GLY A 218 48.88 -24.55 -22.32
CA GLY A 218 47.77 -23.63 -22.10
C GLY A 218 48.19 -22.17 -22.29
N LEU A 219 47.35 -21.39 -22.97
CA LEU A 219 47.54 -19.96 -23.20
C LEU A 219 46.65 -19.08 -22.31
N GLY A 220 45.80 -19.68 -21.47
CA GLY A 220 45.03 -18.97 -20.47
C GLY A 220 45.87 -18.55 -19.26
N ASN A 221 45.23 -17.85 -18.32
CA ASN A 221 45.88 -17.44 -17.08
C ASN A 221 46.48 -18.64 -16.33
N PRO A 222 47.74 -18.56 -15.85
CA PRO A 222 48.40 -19.69 -15.20
C PRO A 222 47.73 -20.12 -13.90
N VAL A 223 47.84 -21.41 -13.55
CA VAL A 223 47.39 -21.95 -12.26
C VAL A 223 48.56 -22.59 -11.51
N SER A 224 48.48 -22.65 -10.18
CA SER A 224 49.42 -23.42 -9.36
C SER A 224 48.94 -24.86 -9.15
N ASP A 225 49.81 -25.70 -8.59
CA ASP A 225 49.49 -27.06 -8.14
C ASP A 225 48.20 -27.13 -7.30
N GLY A 226 47.41 -28.19 -7.51
CA GLY A 226 46.22 -28.45 -6.71
C GLY A 226 45.01 -27.61 -7.10
N ILE A 227 44.98 -27.02 -8.31
CA ILE A 227 43.79 -26.41 -8.91
C ILE A 227 43.19 -27.39 -9.91
N LEU A 228 42.00 -27.94 -9.60
CA LEU A 228 41.34 -28.92 -10.46
C LEU A 228 40.38 -28.24 -11.44
N TYR A 229 40.83 -28.03 -12.68
CA TYR A 229 40.05 -27.38 -13.74
C TYR A 229 39.55 -28.37 -14.80
N ASP A 230 38.66 -27.89 -15.66
CA ASP A 230 38.08 -28.66 -16.76
C ASP A 230 38.97 -28.69 -18.00
N PRO A 231 38.86 -29.72 -18.86
CA PRO A 231 39.61 -29.80 -20.11
C PRO A 231 39.37 -28.59 -21.03
N ALA A 232 40.31 -28.39 -21.96
CA ALA A 232 40.22 -27.39 -23.03
C ALA A 232 38.93 -27.49 -23.84
N GLY A 233 38.53 -26.39 -24.49
CA GLY A 233 37.28 -26.25 -25.23
C GLY A 233 36.14 -25.63 -24.42
N GLN A 234 36.43 -25.08 -23.24
CA GLN A 234 35.43 -24.33 -22.46
C GLN A 234 34.93 -23.11 -23.23
N SER A 235 33.68 -22.76 -22.99
CA SER A 235 33.11 -21.50 -23.47
C SER A 235 33.09 -20.48 -22.33
N VAL A 236 33.10 -19.20 -22.65
CA VAL A 236 32.93 -18.14 -21.66
C VAL A 236 31.54 -18.30 -21.02
N PRO A 237 31.45 -18.50 -19.69
CA PRO A 237 30.16 -18.63 -19.02
C PRO A 237 29.41 -17.30 -19.09
N LEU A 238 28.14 -17.36 -19.48
CA LEU A 238 27.23 -16.21 -19.52
C LEU A 238 26.36 -16.24 -18.27
N PHE A 239 26.53 -15.26 -17.39
CA PHE A 239 25.79 -15.15 -16.13
C PHE A 239 25.44 -13.70 -15.81
N GLY A 240 24.55 -13.50 -14.84
CA GLY A 240 24.13 -12.17 -14.42
C GLY A 240 23.46 -11.35 -15.53
N LEU A 241 22.80 -12.03 -16.46
CA LEU A 241 22.12 -11.46 -17.61
C LEU A 241 20.87 -10.70 -17.17
N ALA A 242 20.73 -9.43 -17.59
CA ALA A 242 19.55 -8.63 -17.31
C ALA A 242 19.17 -7.78 -18.52
N LEU A 243 17.86 -7.67 -18.72
CA LEU A 243 17.19 -6.78 -19.66
C LEU A 243 16.06 -6.10 -18.88
N GLN A 244 16.17 -4.81 -18.65
CA GLN A 244 15.22 -4.05 -17.83
C GLN A 244 14.87 -2.74 -18.51
N THR A 245 13.67 -2.23 -18.25
CA THR A 245 13.21 -0.89 -18.64
C THR A 245 12.82 -0.13 -17.37
N ALA A 246 12.89 1.20 -17.40
CA ALA A 246 12.47 2.02 -16.26
C ALA A 246 10.95 1.91 -16.03
N ASP A 247 10.18 2.00 -17.12
CA ASP A 247 8.72 1.96 -17.10
C ASP A 247 8.23 0.69 -17.80
N SER A 248 7.28 -0.01 -17.17
CA SER A 248 6.64 -1.21 -17.73
C SER A 248 5.50 -0.89 -18.70
N VAL A 249 5.09 0.37 -18.78
CA VAL A 249 4.09 0.93 -19.71
C VAL A 249 4.65 2.20 -20.31
N THR A 250 4.46 2.42 -21.61
CA THR A 250 4.98 3.58 -22.33
C THR A 250 4.09 3.95 -23.51
N SER A 251 4.03 5.24 -23.83
CA SER A 251 3.48 5.76 -25.08
C SER A 251 4.53 5.91 -26.18
N GLU A 252 5.80 5.77 -25.83
CA GLU A 252 6.91 5.87 -26.76
C GLU A 252 7.24 4.51 -27.36
N ARG A 253 7.27 4.43 -28.69
CA ARG A 253 7.65 3.19 -29.39
C ARG A 253 9.13 2.88 -29.25
N THR A 254 9.99 3.87 -29.06
CA THR A 254 11.43 3.66 -28.88
C THR A 254 11.74 3.60 -27.40
N VAL A 255 12.05 2.41 -26.91
CA VAL A 255 12.27 2.14 -25.49
C VAL A 255 13.76 1.93 -25.24
N THR A 256 14.26 2.56 -24.17
CA THR A 256 15.62 2.34 -23.68
C THR A 256 15.62 1.25 -22.63
N PHE A 257 16.50 0.29 -22.78
CA PHE A 257 16.69 -0.82 -21.86
C PHE A 257 18.04 -0.72 -21.18
N THR A 258 18.07 -0.96 -19.87
CA THR A 258 19.30 -1.25 -19.13
C THR A 258 19.69 -2.70 -19.39
N LEU A 259 20.94 -2.91 -19.78
CA LEU A 259 21.51 -4.20 -20.14
C LEU A 259 22.64 -4.55 -19.18
N ARG A 260 22.65 -5.79 -18.71
CA ARG A 260 23.73 -6.31 -17.90
C ARG A 260 24.11 -7.71 -18.35
N ALA A 261 25.39 -7.93 -18.63
CA ALA A 261 25.96 -9.24 -18.87
C ALA A 261 27.48 -9.14 -18.71
N PRO A 262 28.04 -9.36 -17.50
CA PRO A 262 29.45 -9.04 -17.20
C PRO A 262 30.48 -9.73 -18.09
N THR A 263 30.10 -10.83 -18.74
CA THR A 263 30.99 -11.67 -19.55
C THR A 263 30.63 -11.68 -21.03
N ALA A 264 29.57 -10.99 -21.44
CA ALA A 264 29.19 -10.87 -22.84
C ALA A 264 29.95 -9.72 -23.51
N VAL A 265 30.31 -9.93 -24.78
CA VAL A 265 30.96 -8.92 -25.62
C VAL A 265 29.97 -8.27 -26.60
N GLY A 266 28.86 -8.96 -26.88
CA GLY A 266 27.82 -8.46 -27.78
C GLY A 266 26.41 -8.75 -27.29
N VAL A 267 25.46 -7.96 -27.79
CA VAL A 267 24.02 -8.09 -27.53
C VAL A 267 23.22 -7.78 -28.80
N ARG A 268 22.06 -8.42 -28.95
CA ARG A 268 21.03 -8.01 -29.90
C ARG A 268 19.66 -8.02 -29.24
N LEU A 269 18.83 -7.04 -29.59
CA LEU A 269 17.48 -6.85 -29.06
C LEU A 269 16.44 -7.11 -30.16
N SER A 270 15.33 -7.75 -29.83
CA SER A 270 14.28 -8.10 -30.80
C SER A 270 12.95 -8.38 -30.10
N GLU A 271 11.81 -8.13 -30.77
CA GLU A 271 10.51 -8.68 -30.38
C GLU A 271 10.29 -10.11 -30.93
N ASP A 272 11.10 -10.51 -31.91
CA ASP A 272 11.13 -11.87 -32.47
C ASP A 272 12.21 -12.70 -31.75
N PRO A 273 11.85 -13.80 -31.04
CA PRO A 273 12.80 -14.65 -30.32
C PRO A 273 13.80 -15.39 -31.21
N THR A 274 13.59 -15.43 -32.54
CA THR A 274 14.53 -16.00 -33.50
C THR A 274 15.66 -15.04 -33.88
N PHE A 275 15.46 -13.74 -33.61
CA PHE A 275 16.38 -12.65 -33.98
C PHE A 275 16.72 -12.62 -35.49
N ALA A 276 15.80 -13.05 -36.34
CA ALA A 276 15.98 -13.05 -37.79
C ALA A 276 16.32 -11.63 -38.29
N GLY A 277 17.42 -11.50 -39.04
CA GLY A 277 17.87 -10.22 -39.58
C GLY A 277 18.50 -9.24 -38.57
N VAL A 278 18.60 -9.59 -37.28
CA VAL A 278 19.19 -8.73 -36.25
C VAL A 278 20.62 -9.19 -35.93
N GLY A 279 21.61 -8.35 -36.25
CA GLY A 279 23.02 -8.60 -35.94
C GLY A 279 23.39 -8.25 -34.50
N PHE A 280 24.43 -8.90 -33.96
CA PHE A 280 25.01 -8.52 -32.66
C PHE A 280 25.68 -7.15 -32.75
N GLN A 281 25.47 -6.33 -31.71
CA GLN A 281 26.17 -5.07 -31.48
C GLN A 281 27.07 -5.21 -30.24
N PRO A 282 28.14 -4.39 -30.11
CA PRO A 282 28.94 -4.36 -28.89
C PRO A 282 28.08 -4.11 -27.64
N LEU A 283 28.33 -4.85 -26.56
CA LEU A 283 27.59 -4.65 -25.32
C LEU A 283 27.88 -3.26 -24.73
N THR A 284 26.82 -2.51 -24.49
CA THR A 284 26.84 -1.25 -23.73
C THR A 284 25.85 -1.35 -22.56
N PRO A 285 25.94 -0.50 -21.53
CA PRO A 285 25.03 -0.56 -20.37
C PRO A 285 23.55 -0.32 -20.73
N THR A 286 23.29 0.26 -21.91
CA THR A 286 21.93 0.57 -22.38
C THR A 286 21.78 0.24 -23.86
N GLY A 287 20.63 -0.29 -24.26
CA GLY A 287 20.28 -0.47 -25.67
C GLY A 287 18.87 0.05 -25.95
N THR A 288 18.60 0.45 -27.18
CA THR A 288 17.27 0.91 -27.60
C THR A 288 16.63 -0.08 -28.56
N LEU A 289 15.31 -0.28 -28.45
CA LEU A 289 14.51 -1.01 -29.43
C LEU A 289 13.25 -0.21 -29.78
N THR A 290 12.96 -0.08 -31.07
CA THR A 290 11.68 0.44 -31.53
C THR A 290 10.67 -0.70 -31.62
N LEU A 291 9.64 -0.66 -30.79
CA LEU A 291 8.57 -1.64 -30.72
C LEU A 291 7.69 -1.62 -31.98
N SER A 292 7.14 -2.79 -32.30
CA SER A 292 6.10 -3.00 -33.29
C SER A 292 4.90 -2.08 -33.03
N ALA A 293 4.23 -1.64 -34.11
CA ALA A 293 3.07 -0.76 -33.99
C ALA A 293 1.89 -1.44 -33.28
N GLY A 294 0.93 -0.62 -32.82
CA GLY A 294 -0.29 -1.08 -32.17
C GLY A 294 -0.13 -1.36 -30.68
N ASP A 295 -1.09 -0.90 -29.90
CA ASP A 295 -1.10 -1.03 -28.45
C ASP A 295 -1.24 -2.48 -28.03
N ALA A 296 -0.30 -2.94 -27.21
CA ALA A 296 -0.22 -4.30 -26.72
C ALA A 296 0.89 -4.45 -25.67
N LEU A 297 0.83 -5.54 -24.91
CA LEU A 297 1.99 -6.04 -24.18
C LEU A 297 2.99 -6.63 -25.18
N LYS A 298 4.16 -6.01 -25.31
CA LYS A 298 5.25 -6.44 -26.18
C LYS A 298 6.28 -7.23 -25.39
N THR A 299 6.65 -8.41 -25.87
CA THR A 299 7.78 -9.16 -25.30
C THR A 299 9.05 -8.77 -26.03
N VAL A 300 10.06 -8.34 -25.29
CA VAL A 300 11.37 -7.97 -25.82
C VAL A 300 12.40 -8.98 -25.34
N TYR A 301 13.19 -9.50 -26.27
CA TYR A 301 14.26 -10.45 -26.04
C TYR A 301 15.61 -9.75 -26.18
N ALA A 302 16.55 -10.11 -25.31
CA ALA A 302 17.96 -9.81 -25.46
C ALA A 302 18.74 -11.12 -25.57
N GLN A 303 19.47 -11.29 -26.67
CA GLN A 303 20.46 -12.35 -26.78
C GLN A 303 21.84 -11.76 -26.55
N PHE A 304 22.55 -12.31 -25.58
CA PHE A 304 23.93 -11.98 -25.26
C PHE A 304 24.86 -12.99 -25.90
N GLN A 305 26.01 -12.52 -26.41
CA GLN A 305 27.05 -13.33 -26.99
C GLN A 305 28.37 -13.13 -26.24
N ALA A 306 28.99 -14.25 -25.88
CA ALA A 306 30.31 -14.25 -25.28
C ALA A 306 31.41 -14.23 -26.35
N ALA A 307 32.65 -13.94 -25.97
CA ALA A 307 33.78 -13.86 -26.91
C ALA A 307 34.05 -15.19 -27.67
N THR A 308 33.65 -16.32 -27.08
CA THR A 308 33.71 -17.67 -27.68
C THR A 308 32.55 -17.98 -28.63
N GLY A 309 31.60 -17.06 -28.82
CA GLY A 309 30.49 -17.19 -29.77
C GLY A 309 29.23 -17.86 -29.21
N ASN A 310 29.31 -18.55 -28.07
CA ASN A 310 28.13 -19.08 -27.37
C ASN A 310 27.21 -17.93 -26.92
N THR A 311 25.91 -18.23 -26.82
CA THR A 311 24.87 -17.23 -26.57
C THR A 311 23.89 -17.65 -25.49
N ALA A 312 23.25 -16.68 -24.85
CA ALA A 312 22.14 -16.88 -23.92
C ALA A 312 21.08 -15.79 -24.12
N VAL A 313 19.81 -16.11 -23.86
CA VAL A 313 18.67 -15.22 -24.08
C VAL A 313 17.97 -14.92 -22.77
N VAL A 314 17.57 -13.67 -22.57
CA VAL A 314 16.60 -13.23 -21.55
C VAL A 314 15.49 -12.42 -22.22
N SER A 315 14.38 -12.24 -21.52
CA SER A 315 13.27 -11.43 -22.02
C SER A 315 12.64 -10.57 -20.92
N THR A 316 12.02 -9.47 -21.33
CA THR A 316 11.14 -8.65 -20.49
C THR A 316 9.88 -8.30 -21.27
N GLN A 317 8.89 -7.72 -20.59
CA GLN A 317 7.67 -7.24 -21.21
C GLN A 317 7.51 -5.74 -21.00
N VAL A 318 7.08 -5.05 -22.05
CA VAL A 318 6.77 -3.62 -22.04
C VAL A 318 5.44 -3.42 -22.71
N ARG A 319 4.53 -2.69 -22.08
CA ARG A 319 3.26 -2.36 -22.72
C ARG A 319 3.36 -1.06 -23.49
N LEU A 320 3.13 -1.13 -24.79
CA LEU A 320 2.89 0.06 -25.60
C LEU A 320 1.41 0.42 -25.47
N ASP A 321 1.15 1.66 -25.12
CA ASP A 321 -0.18 2.24 -25.03
C ASP A 321 -0.15 3.66 -25.56
N THR A 322 -0.92 3.93 -26.61
CA THR A 322 -0.94 5.21 -27.34
C THR A 322 -2.34 5.82 -27.41
N ALA A 323 -3.32 5.14 -26.81
CA ALA A 323 -4.71 5.59 -26.75
C ALA A 323 -5.06 6.06 -25.32
N GLY A 324 -6.11 6.87 -25.21
CA GLY A 324 -6.70 7.19 -23.90
C GLY A 324 -7.76 6.20 -23.48
N PRO A 325 -8.19 6.27 -22.20
CA PRO A 325 -9.20 5.36 -21.66
C PRO A 325 -10.49 5.32 -22.47
N SER A 326 -11.13 4.15 -22.53
CA SER A 326 -12.56 4.11 -22.83
C SER A 326 -13.34 4.77 -21.69
N LEU A 327 -14.34 5.58 -22.02
CA LEU A 327 -15.12 6.35 -21.05
C LEU A 327 -16.61 6.34 -21.42
N THR A 328 -17.48 6.15 -20.43
CA THR A 328 -18.94 6.29 -20.55
C THR A 328 -19.50 7.00 -19.32
N VAL A 329 -20.25 8.08 -19.49
CA VAL A 329 -20.99 8.76 -18.42
C VAL A 329 -22.37 8.12 -18.26
N GLN A 330 -22.64 7.54 -17.09
CA GLN A 330 -23.91 6.87 -16.75
C GLN A 330 -24.93 7.84 -16.14
N SER A 331 -24.45 8.78 -15.33
CA SER A 331 -25.27 9.81 -14.68
C SER A 331 -24.46 11.11 -14.58
N PRO A 332 -25.03 12.26 -14.97
CA PRO A 332 -26.39 12.48 -15.45
C PRO A 332 -26.64 11.97 -16.88
N ALA A 333 -27.90 11.74 -17.24
CA ALA A 333 -28.30 11.44 -18.62
C ALA A 333 -28.30 12.73 -19.49
N PRO A 334 -27.99 12.65 -20.80
CA PRO A 334 -28.03 13.81 -21.69
C PRO A 334 -29.41 14.49 -21.73
N GLY A 335 -29.42 15.81 -21.50
CA GLY A 335 -30.60 16.67 -21.56
C GLY A 335 -31.48 16.65 -20.31
N VAL A 336 -31.06 15.98 -19.24
CA VAL A 336 -31.84 15.92 -17.99
C VAL A 336 -31.97 17.29 -17.33
N ILE A 337 -33.13 17.53 -16.71
CA ILE A 337 -33.36 18.67 -15.82
C ILE A 337 -33.10 18.21 -14.39
N LEU A 338 -32.09 18.79 -13.74
CA LEU A 338 -31.68 18.48 -12.38
C LEU A 338 -32.31 19.48 -11.41
N THR A 339 -33.09 18.97 -10.46
CA THR A 339 -33.79 19.78 -9.45
C THR A 339 -33.26 19.58 -8.03
N ARG A 340 -32.51 18.49 -7.80
CA ARG A 340 -31.91 18.08 -6.51
C ARG A 340 -30.49 17.55 -6.75
N PRO A 341 -29.63 17.50 -5.71
CA PRO A 341 -28.31 16.87 -5.79
C PRO A 341 -28.38 15.44 -6.33
N ILE A 342 -27.37 15.04 -7.09
CA ILE A 342 -27.29 13.70 -7.68
C ILE A 342 -25.97 13.02 -7.33
N VAL A 343 -25.92 11.70 -7.55
CA VAL A 343 -24.64 10.98 -7.68
C VAL A 343 -24.31 10.90 -9.16
N ALA A 344 -23.24 11.57 -9.57
CA ALA A 344 -22.64 11.39 -10.88
C ALA A 344 -21.89 10.06 -10.91
N VAL A 345 -21.98 9.34 -12.02
CA VAL A 345 -21.40 8.01 -12.19
C VAL A 345 -20.84 7.90 -13.60
N ALA A 346 -19.62 7.39 -13.71
CA ALA A 346 -18.97 7.07 -14.97
C ALA A 346 -18.32 5.69 -14.93
N ASP A 347 -18.14 5.08 -16.09
CA ASP A 347 -17.32 3.91 -16.28
C ASP A 347 -16.11 4.31 -17.13
N ALA A 348 -14.91 4.02 -16.65
CA ALA A 348 -13.69 4.19 -17.41
C ALA A 348 -12.85 2.92 -17.35
N SER A 349 -12.30 2.51 -18.48
CA SER A 349 -11.39 1.36 -18.53
C SER A 349 -10.29 1.59 -19.54
N ASP A 350 -9.09 1.13 -19.20
CA ASP A 350 -7.93 1.23 -20.06
C ASP A 350 -7.02 0.02 -19.81
N ALA A 351 -6.38 -0.48 -20.86
CA ALA A 351 -5.44 -1.58 -20.71
C ALA A 351 -4.28 -1.18 -19.78
N ALA A 352 -3.73 0.04 -19.91
CA ALA A 352 -2.68 0.63 -19.06
C ALA A 352 -3.13 0.99 -17.66
N GLY A 353 -4.43 0.86 -17.41
CA GLY A 353 -5.07 1.28 -16.19
C GLY A 353 -5.38 2.76 -16.23
N VAL A 354 -6.49 3.10 -15.60
CA VAL A 354 -6.94 4.48 -15.42
C VAL A 354 -6.27 5.03 -14.17
N ASN A 355 -5.58 6.15 -14.31
CA ASN A 355 -4.94 6.86 -13.21
C ASN A 355 -5.97 7.61 -12.35
N ARG A 356 -6.89 8.31 -13.00
CA ARG A 356 -7.96 9.08 -12.35
C ARG A 356 -9.09 9.43 -13.31
N VAL A 357 -10.23 9.77 -12.75
CA VAL A 357 -11.37 10.38 -13.44
C VAL A 357 -11.67 11.72 -12.79
N GLU A 358 -11.85 12.75 -13.61
CA GLU A 358 -12.18 14.11 -13.20
C GLU A 358 -13.62 14.43 -13.63
N PHE A 359 -14.40 14.99 -12.70
CA PHE A 359 -15.76 15.47 -12.94
C PHE A 359 -15.75 17.00 -12.95
N LEU A 360 -16.33 17.62 -13.98
CA LEU A 360 -16.34 19.07 -14.18
C LEU A 360 -17.75 19.56 -14.53
N VAL A 361 -18.03 20.83 -14.23
CA VAL A 361 -19.17 21.57 -14.78
C VAL A 361 -18.66 22.87 -15.41
N ASP A 362 -18.99 23.12 -16.67
CA ASP A 362 -18.53 24.29 -17.43
C ASP A 362 -17.00 24.51 -17.32
N ASP A 363 -16.24 23.43 -17.49
CA ASP A 363 -14.77 23.37 -17.34
C ASP A 363 -14.22 23.66 -15.93
N HIS A 364 -15.07 23.83 -14.93
CA HIS A 364 -14.67 23.92 -13.53
C HIS A 364 -14.63 22.53 -12.89
N LEU A 365 -13.46 22.13 -12.38
CA LEU A 365 -13.26 20.87 -11.67
C LEU A 365 -14.11 20.82 -10.39
N LEU A 366 -14.96 19.81 -10.28
CA LEU A 366 -15.76 19.51 -9.11
C LEU A 366 -15.08 18.46 -8.22
N ALA A 367 -14.56 17.40 -8.83
CA ALA A 367 -13.95 16.28 -8.12
C ALA A 367 -12.97 15.49 -8.98
N THR A 368 -12.02 14.83 -8.31
CA THR A 368 -11.13 13.83 -8.88
C THR A 368 -11.31 12.53 -8.11
N ASP A 369 -11.57 11.43 -8.82
CA ASP A 369 -11.71 10.09 -8.27
C ASP A 369 -10.61 9.18 -8.81
N THR A 370 -9.85 8.58 -7.89
CA THR A 370 -8.77 7.60 -8.19
C THR A 370 -9.14 6.18 -7.77
N THR A 371 -10.41 5.95 -7.40
CA THR A 371 -10.96 4.61 -7.16
C THR A 371 -11.36 3.96 -8.48
N ASN A 372 -12.02 2.79 -8.46
CA ASN A 372 -12.49 2.10 -9.66
C ASN A 372 -14.02 2.13 -9.82
N THR A 373 -14.73 2.85 -8.96
CA THR A 373 -16.20 3.00 -9.00
C THR A 373 -16.65 4.34 -9.59
N TYR A 374 -15.71 5.24 -9.86
CA TYR A 374 -15.88 6.60 -10.43
C TYR A 374 -17.25 7.22 -10.15
N SER A 375 -17.42 7.67 -8.91
CA SER A 375 -18.69 8.26 -8.47
C SER A 375 -18.47 9.49 -7.60
N PHE A 376 -19.35 10.48 -7.76
CA PHE A 376 -19.25 11.75 -7.07
C PHE A 376 -20.62 12.31 -6.71
N GLY A 377 -20.82 12.66 -5.44
CA GLY A 377 -22.02 13.38 -5.00
C GLY A 377 -21.95 14.84 -5.43
N TRP A 378 -22.73 15.21 -6.45
CA TRP A 378 -22.76 16.56 -6.99
C TRP A 378 -23.94 17.36 -6.41
N ASP A 379 -23.62 18.39 -5.62
CA ASP A 379 -24.58 19.42 -5.22
C ASP A 379 -24.76 20.46 -6.33
N ILE A 380 -25.76 20.23 -7.19
CA ILE A 380 -26.09 21.06 -8.34
C ILE A 380 -26.40 22.52 -8.00
N ARG A 381 -26.77 22.82 -6.75
CA ARG A 381 -27.16 24.17 -6.31
C ARG A 381 -25.99 25.15 -6.33
N THR A 382 -24.77 24.63 -6.41
CA THR A 382 -23.54 25.42 -6.49
C THR A 382 -23.24 25.92 -7.91
N ALA A 383 -23.85 25.34 -8.95
CA ALA A 383 -23.64 25.72 -10.35
C ALA A 383 -24.50 26.91 -10.80
N GLY A 384 -25.63 27.15 -10.13
CA GLY A 384 -26.65 28.12 -10.55
C GLY A 384 -27.71 27.49 -11.47
N ASP A 385 -28.83 28.19 -11.70
CA ASP A 385 -29.89 27.72 -12.59
C ASP A 385 -29.58 28.07 -14.06
N GLY A 386 -29.89 27.16 -14.96
CA GLY A 386 -29.68 27.33 -16.40
C GLY A 386 -29.09 26.11 -17.09
N PRO A 387 -28.75 26.22 -18.39
CA PRO A 387 -28.03 25.18 -19.11
C PRO A 387 -26.57 25.10 -18.64
N HIS A 388 -26.07 23.88 -18.43
CA HIS A 388 -24.69 23.59 -18.06
C HIS A 388 -24.13 22.42 -18.89
N VAL A 389 -22.81 22.34 -18.99
CA VAL A 389 -22.09 21.20 -19.57
C VAL A 389 -21.40 20.43 -18.45
N PHE A 390 -21.92 19.26 -18.11
CA PHE A 390 -21.26 18.33 -17.22
C PHE A 390 -20.24 17.50 -18.01
N SER A 391 -18.99 17.50 -17.58
CA SER A 391 -17.90 16.83 -18.31
C SER A 391 -17.21 15.82 -17.43
N VAL A 392 -16.83 14.68 -18.01
CA VAL A 392 -16.01 13.67 -17.36
C VAL A 392 -14.75 13.48 -18.18
N VAL A 393 -13.59 13.50 -17.52
CA VAL A 393 -12.28 13.28 -18.15
C VAL A 393 -11.60 12.11 -17.46
N ALA A 394 -11.37 11.02 -18.19
CA ALA A 394 -10.58 9.89 -17.71
C ALA A 394 -9.14 10.04 -18.20
N VAL A 395 -8.17 9.81 -17.31
CA VAL A 395 -6.74 9.89 -17.60
C VAL A 395 -6.09 8.55 -17.28
N ASP A 396 -5.29 7.99 -18.19
CA ASP A 396 -4.54 6.75 -17.96
C ASP A 396 -3.22 6.99 -17.21
N ASN A 397 -2.45 5.91 -17.00
CA ASN A 397 -1.16 5.95 -16.31
C ASN A 397 0.01 6.53 -17.13
N VAL A 398 -0.13 6.65 -18.45
CA VAL A 398 0.87 7.24 -19.35
C VAL A 398 0.52 8.68 -19.77
N GLY A 399 -0.62 9.19 -19.31
CA GLY A 399 -1.07 10.57 -19.42
C GLY A 399 -2.06 10.85 -20.56
N HIS A 400 -2.55 9.87 -21.33
CA HIS A 400 -3.59 10.16 -22.31
C HIS A 400 -4.94 10.34 -21.64
N GLN A 401 -5.81 11.08 -22.33
CA GLN A 401 -7.07 11.52 -21.78
C GLN A 401 -8.20 11.27 -22.77
N THR A 402 -9.35 10.86 -22.22
CA THR A 402 -10.62 10.81 -22.94
C THR A 402 -11.62 11.68 -22.20
N ARG A 403 -12.32 12.54 -22.93
CA ARG A 403 -13.34 13.45 -22.40
C ARG A 403 -14.70 13.13 -22.99
N GLN A 404 -15.72 13.15 -22.14
CA GLN A 404 -17.12 13.08 -22.54
C GLN A 404 -17.93 14.20 -21.90
N ASP A 405 -18.69 14.92 -22.72
CA ASP A 405 -19.54 16.03 -22.29
C ASP A 405 -21.02 15.62 -22.34
N VAL A 406 -21.79 16.06 -21.34
CA VAL A 406 -23.21 15.81 -21.17
C VAL A 406 -23.91 17.15 -20.90
N SER A 407 -24.81 17.56 -21.79
CA SER A 407 -25.64 18.75 -21.57
C SER A 407 -26.67 18.46 -20.48
N VAL A 408 -26.79 19.34 -19.48
CA VAL A 408 -27.82 19.27 -18.44
C VAL A 408 -28.46 20.64 -18.24
N THR A 409 -29.65 20.70 -17.66
CA THR A 409 -30.26 21.95 -17.21
C THR A 409 -30.43 21.89 -15.70
N VAL A 410 -29.86 22.84 -14.97
CA VAL A 410 -30.08 22.99 -13.54
C VAL A 410 -31.29 23.89 -13.33
N ALA A 411 -32.25 23.41 -12.56
CA ALA A 411 -33.43 24.14 -12.13
C ALA A 411 -33.71 23.77 -10.66
N ALA A 412 -32.87 24.30 -9.77
CA ALA A 412 -32.88 23.93 -8.37
C ALA A 412 -34.25 24.23 -7.73
N ALA A 413 -34.82 23.24 -7.05
CA ALA A 413 -36.12 23.36 -6.41
C ALA A 413 -36.02 23.19 -4.88
N PRO A 414 -36.89 23.86 -4.09
CA PRO A 414 -37.03 23.59 -2.67
C PRO A 414 -37.29 22.09 -2.40
N PRO A 415 -36.90 21.58 -1.22
CA PRO A 415 -37.14 20.19 -0.87
C PRO A 415 -38.63 19.85 -0.81
N ALA A 416 -38.95 18.56 -0.95
CA ALA A 416 -40.30 18.07 -0.68
C ALA A 416 -40.67 18.24 0.81
N ALA A 417 -41.97 18.28 1.11
CA ALA A 417 -42.44 18.32 2.49
C ALA A 417 -41.96 17.06 3.25
N PRO A 418 -41.48 17.20 4.51
CA PRO A 418 -41.04 16.06 5.29
C PRO A 418 -42.25 15.20 5.68
N VAL A 419 -42.01 13.91 5.89
CA VAL A 419 -43.02 12.99 6.41
C VAL A 419 -42.83 12.87 7.92
N VAL A 420 -43.90 13.05 8.70
CA VAL A 420 -43.94 12.72 10.12
C VAL A 420 -44.62 11.36 10.27
N SER A 421 -43.90 10.35 10.76
CA SER A 421 -44.38 8.96 10.86
C SER A 421 -44.69 8.51 12.27
N SER A 422 -44.12 9.18 13.29
CA SER A 422 -44.45 8.95 14.70
C SER A 422 -44.49 10.28 15.45
N PRO A 423 -45.47 10.50 16.35
CA PRO A 423 -46.61 9.61 16.66
C PRO A 423 -47.56 9.44 15.45
N ALA A 424 -48.41 8.41 15.49
CA ALA A 424 -49.44 8.24 14.47
C ALA A 424 -50.60 9.23 14.72
N THR A 425 -51.26 9.69 13.66
CA THR A 425 -52.47 10.51 13.80
C THR A 425 -53.54 9.74 14.58
N GLY A 426 -54.16 10.39 15.56
CA GLY A 426 -55.16 9.80 16.47
C GLY A 426 -54.56 9.22 17.76
N THR A 427 -53.25 9.34 17.99
CA THR A 427 -52.62 8.88 19.24
C THR A 427 -53.22 9.58 20.45
N LEU A 428 -53.67 8.80 21.44
CA LEU A 428 -54.01 9.25 22.79
C LEU A 428 -52.87 8.87 23.74
N THR A 429 -52.40 9.80 24.57
CA THR A 429 -51.26 9.56 25.46
C THR A 429 -51.35 10.39 26.73
N ALA A 430 -50.74 9.89 27.81
CA ALA A 430 -50.50 10.64 29.06
C ALA A 430 -49.06 11.19 29.15
N ILE A 431 -48.24 10.98 28.11
CA ILE A 431 -46.84 11.42 28.05
C ILE A 431 -46.79 12.85 27.50
N THR A 432 -46.34 13.79 28.32
CA THR A 432 -46.30 15.23 28.01
C THR A 432 -45.20 15.63 27.03
N SER A 433 -44.20 14.77 26.79
CA SER A 433 -43.09 15.03 25.87
C SER A 433 -42.73 13.77 25.10
N LEU A 434 -42.83 13.83 23.77
CA LEU A 434 -42.67 12.68 22.88
C LEU A 434 -41.46 12.86 21.95
N SER A 435 -41.03 11.76 21.34
CA SER A 435 -40.13 11.82 20.19
C SER A 435 -40.95 11.82 18.92
N VAL A 436 -40.66 12.78 18.03
CA VAL A 436 -41.25 12.85 16.69
C VAL A 436 -40.26 12.23 15.71
N VAL A 437 -40.72 11.29 14.90
CA VAL A 437 -39.89 10.55 13.94
C VAL A 437 -40.45 10.75 12.54
N GLY A 438 -39.58 10.76 11.54
CA GLY A 438 -40.01 10.93 10.17
C GLY A 438 -38.93 10.72 9.14
N THR A 439 -39.25 11.07 7.89
CA THR A 439 -38.31 11.09 6.77
C THR A 439 -38.33 12.43 6.04
N ALA A 440 -37.23 12.82 5.41
CA ALA A 440 -37.13 13.95 4.50
C ALA A 440 -35.88 13.77 3.61
N ASP A 441 -35.70 14.64 2.62
CA ASP A 441 -34.48 14.68 1.82
C ASP A 441 -33.23 14.74 2.73
N PRO A 442 -32.17 13.95 2.47
CA PRO A 442 -30.95 13.99 3.28
C PRO A 442 -30.32 15.38 3.34
N ALA A 443 -29.68 15.70 4.47
CA ALA A 443 -28.94 16.94 4.69
C ALA A 443 -29.75 18.26 4.58
N VAL A 444 -31.09 18.21 4.48
CA VAL A 444 -31.96 19.38 4.67
C VAL A 444 -32.20 19.66 6.16
N THR A 445 -32.72 20.83 6.50
CA THR A 445 -33.17 21.12 7.87
C THR A 445 -34.67 20.90 7.98
N VAL A 446 -35.11 19.99 8.85
CA VAL A 446 -36.53 19.80 9.19
C VAL A 446 -36.84 20.61 10.45
N SER A 447 -37.76 21.56 10.33
CA SER A 447 -38.37 22.30 11.44
C SER A 447 -39.69 21.66 11.82
N VAL A 448 -39.84 21.20 13.07
CA VAL A 448 -41.05 20.58 13.59
C VAL A 448 -41.85 21.60 14.39
N TYR A 449 -43.15 21.70 14.11
CA TYR A 449 -44.07 22.62 14.75
C TYR A 449 -45.14 21.85 15.53
N VAL A 450 -45.49 22.36 16.71
CA VAL A 450 -46.63 21.91 17.53
C VAL A 450 -47.58 23.08 17.70
N ASN A 451 -48.85 22.92 17.30
CA ASN A 451 -49.88 23.96 17.39
C ASN A 451 -49.46 25.29 16.74
N GLY A 452 -48.67 25.20 15.67
CA GLY A 452 -48.13 26.36 14.93
C GLY A 452 -46.84 26.98 15.51
N ALA A 453 -46.39 26.56 16.70
CA ALA A 453 -45.14 27.03 17.30
C ALA A 453 -43.97 26.07 16.99
N LEU A 454 -42.78 26.62 16.74
CA LEU A 454 -41.58 25.81 16.47
C LEU A 454 -41.16 25.03 17.72
N ALA A 455 -41.20 23.71 17.65
CA ALA A 455 -40.77 22.81 18.72
C ALA A 455 -39.27 22.50 18.64
N GLY A 456 -38.71 22.40 17.44
CA GLY A 456 -37.29 22.15 17.25
C GLY A 456 -36.89 21.92 15.80
N ARG A 457 -35.60 21.69 15.60
CA ARG A 457 -35.01 21.41 14.28
C ARG A 457 -34.16 20.15 14.33
N VAL A 458 -34.14 19.41 13.24
CA VAL A 458 -33.33 18.21 13.06
C VAL A 458 -32.84 18.11 11.62
N VAL A 459 -31.67 17.50 11.42
CA VAL A 459 -31.12 17.20 10.09
C VAL A 459 -31.29 15.70 9.85
N PRO A 460 -31.95 15.26 8.75
CA PRO A 460 -32.04 13.86 8.40
C PRO A 460 -30.69 13.24 8.07
N ALA A 461 -30.53 11.95 8.40
CA ALA A 461 -29.38 11.15 8.04
C ALA A 461 -29.31 10.89 6.53
N ALA A 462 -28.23 10.26 6.05
CA ALA A 462 -28.02 9.95 4.64
C ALA A 462 -29.13 9.07 4.02
N ASN A 463 -29.82 8.26 4.85
CA ASN A 463 -30.97 7.46 4.44
C ASN A 463 -32.31 8.23 4.54
N GLY A 464 -32.28 9.53 4.83
CA GLY A 464 -33.45 10.40 4.97
C GLY A 464 -34.19 10.30 6.30
N ALA A 465 -33.78 9.44 7.23
CA ALA A 465 -34.46 9.29 8.53
C ALA A 465 -34.08 10.40 9.51
N TRP A 466 -35.04 10.85 10.32
CA TRP A 466 -34.80 11.82 11.39
C TRP A 466 -35.66 11.54 12.64
N THR A 467 -35.14 11.95 13.80
CA THR A 467 -35.83 11.89 15.09
C THR A 467 -35.59 13.18 15.86
N LEU A 468 -36.65 13.84 16.28
CA LEU A 468 -36.63 14.99 17.18
C LEU A 468 -37.19 14.58 18.55
N PRO A 469 -36.35 14.35 19.57
CA PRO A 469 -36.80 14.05 20.92
C PRO A 469 -37.29 15.32 21.64
N GLY A 470 -38.11 15.14 22.68
CA GLY A 470 -38.44 16.21 23.62
C GLY A 470 -39.55 17.17 23.17
N VAL A 471 -40.36 16.76 22.19
CA VAL A 471 -41.46 17.58 21.66
C VAL A 471 -42.61 17.61 22.68
N SER A 472 -42.79 18.77 23.32
CA SER A 472 -43.79 18.98 24.36
C SER A 472 -45.19 19.17 23.80
N LEU A 473 -46.18 18.57 24.45
CA LEU A 473 -47.59 18.69 24.13
C LEU A 473 -48.32 19.54 25.18
N THR A 474 -49.42 20.18 24.77
CA THR A 474 -50.38 20.84 25.67
C THR A 474 -51.58 19.93 25.91
N GLU A 475 -52.22 20.02 27.08
CA GLU A 475 -53.39 19.20 27.41
C GLU A 475 -54.49 19.33 26.33
N GLY A 476 -55.09 18.21 25.94
CA GLY A 476 -56.06 18.14 24.85
C GLY A 476 -55.44 17.88 23.48
N ALA A 477 -56.09 18.35 22.42
CA ALA A 477 -55.68 18.10 21.04
C ALA A 477 -54.44 18.93 20.64
N ASN A 478 -53.45 18.25 20.06
CA ASN A 478 -52.22 18.83 19.54
C ASN A 478 -52.08 18.50 18.04
N SER A 479 -51.55 19.44 17.28
CA SER A 479 -51.26 19.29 15.85
C SER A 479 -49.75 19.41 15.60
N ILE A 480 -49.13 18.32 15.14
CA ILE A 480 -47.70 18.25 14.83
C ILE A 480 -47.51 18.30 13.30
N SER A 481 -46.62 19.17 12.81
CA SER A 481 -46.28 19.25 11.38
C SER A 481 -44.79 19.53 11.17
N GLY A 482 -44.25 19.19 10.00
CA GLY A 482 -42.86 19.44 9.65
C GLY A 482 -42.72 20.32 8.41
N LEU A 483 -41.65 21.11 8.35
CA LEU A 483 -41.23 21.87 7.17
C LEU A 483 -39.76 21.58 6.89
N ALA A 484 -39.43 21.19 5.67
CA ALA A 484 -38.05 20.99 5.23
C ALA A 484 -37.55 22.26 4.54
N ALA A 485 -36.30 22.63 4.79
CA ALA A 485 -35.68 23.79 4.15
C ALA A 485 -34.21 23.54 3.84
N ASP A 486 -33.75 24.16 2.76
CA ASP A 486 -32.35 24.25 2.37
C ASP A 486 -32.01 25.65 1.83
N SER A 487 -30.88 25.80 1.13
CA SER A 487 -30.44 27.07 0.54
C SER A 487 -31.32 27.56 -0.61
N VAL A 488 -32.13 26.70 -1.24
CA VAL A 488 -33.00 27.05 -2.37
C VAL A 488 -34.34 27.56 -1.84
N GLY A 489 -34.85 26.96 -0.77
CA GLY A 489 -36.08 27.42 -0.15
C GLY A 489 -36.65 26.44 0.86
N SER A 490 -37.94 26.63 1.15
CA SER A 490 -38.70 25.82 2.09
C SER A 490 -39.80 25.04 1.37
N SER A 491 -40.05 23.83 1.85
CA SER A 491 -41.21 23.03 1.47
C SER A 491 -42.51 23.64 2.02
N PRO A 492 -43.68 23.22 1.52
CA PRO A 492 -44.92 23.31 2.28
C PRO A 492 -44.80 22.55 3.62
N LEU A 493 -45.69 22.86 4.57
CA LEU A 493 -45.85 22.04 5.77
C LEU A 493 -46.33 20.63 5.38
N SER A 494 -45.84 19.62 6.10
CA SER A 494 -46.39 18.26 6.05
C SER A 494 -47.86 18.26 6.46
N PRO A 495 -48.63 17.21 6.09
CA PRO A 495 -49.90 16.94 6.72
C PRO A 495 -49.76 16.93 8.26
N ALA A 496 -50.76 17.45 8.95
CA ALA A 496 -50.78 17.51 10.41
C ALA A 496 -51.03 16.12 11.01
N VAL A 497 -50.17 15.74 11.96
CA VAL A 497 -50.35 14.59 12.84
C VAL A 497 -51.08 15.05 14.10
N LEU A 498 -52.29 14.55 14.31
CA LEU A 498 -53.13 14.90 15.46
C LEU A 498 -52.87 13.95 16.62
N VAL A 499 -52.59 14.51 17.79
CA VAL A 499 -52.29 13.76 19.03
C VAL A 499 -53.08 14.37 20.18
N THR A 500 -53.76 13.54 20.97
CA THR A 500 -54.46 13.99 22.18
C THR A 500 -53.60 13.67 23.40
N LEU A 501 -53.22 14.70 24.14
CA LEU A 501 -52.66 14.56 25.49
C LEU A 501 -53.80 14.54 26.49
N ASP A 502 -53.89 13.48 27.28
CA ASP A 502 -54.79 13.38 28.43
C ASP A 502 -53.98 12.97 29.66
N THR A 503 -53.73 13.93 30.54
CA THR A 503 -53.06 13.71 31.84
C THR A 503 -54.06 13.67 33.00
N GLY A 504 -55.35 13.84 32.71
CA GLY A 504 -56.42 13.82 33.68
C GLY A 504 -56.54 12.45 34.34
N ALA A 505 -56.65 12.43 35.67
CA ALA A 505 -57.13 11.23 36.33
C ALA A 505 -58.63 11.07 36.00
N PRO A 506 -59.13 9.84 35.76
CA PRO A 506 -60.55 9.59 35.68
C PRO A 506 -61.29 10.14 36.91
N PRO A 507 -62.57 10.56 36.77
CA PRO A 507 -63.39 10.94 37.92
C PRO A 507 -63.43 9.82 38.98
N PRO A 508 -63.58 10.13 40.28
CA PRO A 508 -63.67 9.10 41.30
C PRO A 508 -64.91 8.22 41.09
N PRO A 509 -64.86 6.92 41.43
CA PRO A 509 -66.05 6.08 41.49
C PRO A 509 -67.03 6.58 42.55
N THR A 510 -68.28 6.14 42.44
CA THR A 510 -69.37 6.59 43.32
C THR A 510 -69.86 5.46 44.23
N PHE A 511 -70.62 5.79 45.27
CA PHE A 511 -71.26 4.82 46.17
C PHE A 511 -70.32 3.83 46.86
N LEU A 512 -69.17 4.29 47.39
CA LEU A 512 -68.33 3.46 48.25
C LEU A 512 -69.11 3.07 49.52
N THR A 513 -69.36 1.79 49.68
CA THR A 513 -69.97 1.20 50.89
C THR A 513 -69.05 0.17 51.51
N SER A 514 -69.22 -0.10 52.80
CA SER A 514 -68.45 -1.12 53.52
C SER A 514 -69.37 -2.10 54.25
N THR A 515 -69.02 -3.39 54.27
CA THR A 515 -69.70 -4.42 55.07
C THR A 515 -68.68 -5.16 55.93
N ASN A 516 -69.01 -5.39 57.20
CA ASN A 516 -68.16 -6.15 58.13
C ASN A 516 -68.10 -7.63 57.74
N LEU A 517 -66.92 -8.22 57.81
CA LEU A 517 -66.66 -9.66 57.64
C LEU A 517 -66.12 -10.25 58.97
N PRO A 518 -66.07 -11.59 59.11
CA PRO A 518 -65.38 -12.24 60.23
C PRO A 518 -63.91 -11.78 60.36
N ASP A 519 -63.35 -11.99 61.56
CA ASP A 519 -61.93 -11.73 61.88
C ASP A 519 -61.46 -10.28 61.65
N GLY A 520 -62.39 -9.31 61.73
CA GLY A 520 -62.10 -7.87 61.66
C GLY A 520 -61.95 -7.32 60.24
N ALA A 521 -62.08 -8.15 59.21
CA ALA A 521 -62.01 -7.72 57.81
C ALA A 521 -63.25 -6.90 57.40
N LYS A 522 -63.09 -6.03 56.40
CA LYS A 522 -64.18 -5.24 55.80
C LYS A 522 -64.17 -5.35 54.29
N ARG A 523 -65.33 -5.65 53.70
CA ARG A 523 -65.53 -5.61 52.25
C ARG A 523 -65.98 -4.22 51.83
N PHE A 524 -65.30 -3.65 50.84
CA PHE A 524 -65.63 -2.38 50.20
C PHE A 524 -66.19 -2.63 48.81
N GLN A 525 -67.25 -1.91 48.43
CA GLN A 525 -67.88 -1.99 47.11
C GLN A 525 -68.23 -0.59 46.60
N TRP A 526 -68.08 -0.33 45.30
CA TRP A 526 -68.39 0.95 44.65
C TRP A 526 -69.00 0.73 43.26
N LEU A 527 -69.57 1.77 42.66
CA LEU A 527 -69.98 1.78 41.26
C LEU A 527 -68.87 2.31 40.36
N LEU A 528 -68.90 1.91 39.08
CA LEU A 528 -67.96 2.38 38.05
C LEU A 528 -67.82 3.91 38.06
N SER A 529 -66.59 4.38 37.85
CA SER A 529 -66.36 5.77 37.46
C SER A 529 -67.04 6.08 36.11
N GLN A 530 -67.40 7.34 35.89
CA GLN A 530 -68.09 7.79 34.68
C GLN A 530 -67.19 7.84 33.44
N ALA A 531 -65.88 7.62 33.58
CA ALA A 531 -64.95 7.57 32.46
C ALA A 531 -64.80 6.14 31.90
N SER A 532 -64.65 6.05 30.58
CA SER A 532 -64.58 4.78 29.85
C SER A 532 -63.18 4.14 29.83
N ASP A 533 -62.16 4.83 30.34
CA ASP A 533 -60.73 4.50 30.26
C ASP A 533 -60.11 4.17 31.63
N VAL A 534 -60.93 3.84 32.63
CA VAL A 534 -60.48 3.52 33.98
C VAL A 534 -59.71 2.19 34.00
N ALA A 535 -58.39 2.27 34.17
CA ALA A 535 -57.51 1.09 34.21
C ALA A 535 -57.64 0.26 35.51
N GLY A 536 -58.16 0.85 36.58
CA GLY A 536 -58.36 0.19 37.87
C GLY A 536 -58.45 1.20 39.02
N TYR A 537 -58.76 0.68 40.21
CA TYR A 537 -58.99 1.47 41.41
C TYR A 537 -57.91 1.23 42.46
N ASN A 538 -57.75 2.15 43.41
CA ASN A 538 -56.80 2.03 44.52
C ASN A 538 -57.54 2.29 45.83
N LEU A 539 -57.49 1.36 46.78
CA LEU A 539 -58.09 1.61 48.10
C LEU A 539 -57.09 2.32 49.00
N TYR A 540 -57.50 3.45 49.57
CA TYR A 540 -56.75 4.25 50.54
C TYR A 540 -57.42 4.19 51.92
N ARG A 541 -56.61 4.20 52.98
CA ARG A 541 -57.04 4.17 54.39
C ARG A 541 -56.31 5.23 55.22
N SER A 542 -57.02 5.89 56.13
CA SER A 542 -56.44 6.79 57.14
C SER A 542 -57.13 6.63 58.50
N THR A 543 -56.44 7.00 59.58
CA THR A 543 -57.01 7.07 60.95
C THR A 543 -57.75 8.39 61.21
N SER A 544 -57.71 9.32 60.25
CA SER A 544 -58.43 10.60 60.29
C SER A 544 -59.10 10.88 58.94
N PHE A 545 -60.13 11.72 58.94
CA PHE A 545 -60.83 12.08 57.70
C PHE A 545 -59.87 12.78 56.72
N PHE A 546 -59.98 12.45 55.43
CA PHE A 546 -59.10 12.98 54.40
C PHE A 546 -59.84 13.28 53.11
N THR A 547 -59.32 14.23 52.35
CA THR A 547 -59.85 14.63 51.03
C THR A 547 -58.80 14.52 49.92
N ALA A 548 -57.53 14.25 50.27
CA ALA A 548 -56.43 14.08 49.32
C ALA A 548 -55.70 12.74 49.51
N ARG A 549 -55.24 12.14 48.40
CA ARG A 549 -54.50 10.86 48.41
C ARG A 549 -53.22 10.90 49.26
N SER A 550 -52.60 12.07 49.43
CA SER A 550 -51.39 12.24 50.24
C SER A 550 -51.63 12.12 51.75
N GLN A 551 -52.89 12.19 52.20
CA GLN A 551 -53.29 12.13 53.61
C GLN A 551 -53.69 10.71 54.06
N ALA A 552 -53.62 9.74 53.16
CA ALA A 552 -54.02 8.36 53.41
C ALA A 552 -53.00 7.37 52.86
N THR A 553 -52.90 6.22 53.52
CA THR A 553 -52.05 5.12 53.07
C THR A 553 -52.79 4.33 52.01
N ARG A 554 -52.18 4.14 50.84
CA ARG A 554 -52.70 3.20 49.83
C ARG A 554 -52.55 1.78 50.36
N VAL A 555 -53.67 1.16 50.72
CA VAL A 555 -53.70 -0.21 51.26
C VAL A 555 -53.78 -1.25 50.14
N GLN A 556 -54.37 -0.89 49.00
CA GLN A 556 -54.44 -1.74 47.82
C GLN A 556 -54.37 -0.93 46.53
N SER A 557 -53.91 -1.56 45.46
CA SER A 557 -53.76 -0.93 44.15
C SER A 557 -54.15 -1.83 42.99
N ALA A 558 -54.44 -1.21 41.84
CA ALA A 558 -54.78 -1.90 40.60
C ALA A 558 -55.97 -2.87 40.74
N ILE A 559 -56.97 -2.48 41.52
CA ILE A 559 -58.19 -3.25 41.70
C ILE A 559 -59.01 -3.12 40.41
N THR A 560 -59.18 -4.22 39.68
CA THR A 560 -59.96 -4.26 38.43
C THR A 560 -61.43 -4.63 38.65
N THR A 561 -61.78 -5.04 39.87
CA THR A 561 -63.14 -5.33 40.32
C THR A 561 -63.78 -4.13 41.01
N LEU A 562 -65.11 -4.11 41.09
CA LEU A 562 -65.88 -3.08 41.82
C LEU A 562 -66.02 -3.34 43.32
N ALA A 563 -65.14 -4.17 43.85
CA ALA A 563 -65.11 -4.54 45.25
C ALA A 563 -63.72 -5.02 45.66
N THR A 564 -63.38 -4.82 46.92
CA THR A 564 -62.21 -5.43 47.54
C THR A 564 -62.42 -5.65 49.05
N VAL A 565 -61.47 -6.28 49.74
CA VAL A 565 -61.48 -6.50 51.19
C VAL A 565 -60.21 -5.95 51.81
N ASP A 566 -60.31 -5.15 52.87
CA ASP A 566 -59.17 -4.71 53.69
C ASP A 566 -59.40 -5.13 55.16
N THR A 567 -58.31 -5.51 55.84
CA THR A 567 -58.33 -5.84 57.27
C THR A 567 -57.53 -4.76 58.01
N PRO A 568 -58.18 -3.90 58.82
CA PRO A 568 -57.50 -2.91 59.64
C PRO A 568 -56.49 -3.57 60.60
N PRO A 569 -55.32 -2.94 60.86
CA PRO A 569 -54.26 -3.54 61.65
C PRO A 569 -54.55 -3.55 63.16
N ALA A 570 -55.57 -2.81 63.61
CA ALA A 570 -56.00 -2.71 65.00
C ALA A 570 -57.45 -2.24 65.07
N ASP A 571 -58.08 -2.38 66.23
CA ASP A 571 -59.41 -1.84 66.50
C ASP A 571 -59.39 -0.30 66.50
N GLY A 572 -60.37 0.31 65.84
CA GLY A 572 -60.47 1.77 65.74
C GLY A 572 -61.36 2.25 64.60
N SER A 573 -61.49 3.57 64.48
CA SER A 573 -62.17 4.21 63.35
C SER A 573 -61.16 4.49 62.22
N PHE A 574 -61.50 4.01 61.02
CA PHE A 574 -60.71 4.22 59.82
C PHE A 574 -61.58 4.85 58.73
N PHE A 575 -61.00 5.78 57.98
CA PHE A 575 -61.60 6.44 56.83
C PHE A 575 -61.03 5.82 55.56
N TYR A 576 -61.88 5.61 54.55
CA TYR A 576 -61.50 4.97 53.29
C TYR A 576 -61.92 5.81 52.08
N ALA A 577 -61.12 5.73 51.02
CA ALA A 577 -61.44 6.26 49.69
C ALA A 577 -60.93 5.28 48.62
N VAL A 578 -61.56 5.30 47.45
CA VAL A 578 -61.24 4.42 46.31
C VAL A 578 -60.94 5.20 45.04
#